data_AF-A0A7C7U8U8-F1
#
_entry.id   AF-A0A7C7U8U8-F1
#
_cell.length_a   1.000
_cell.length_b   1.000
_cell.length_c   1.000
_cell.angle_alpha   90.00
_cell.angle_beta   90.00
_cell.angle_gamma   90.00
#
_symmetry.space_group_name_H-M   'P 1'
#
loop_
_entity.id
_entity.type
_entity.pdbx_description
1 polymer ?
#
loop_
_entity_poly.entity_id
_entity_poly.type
_entity_poly.pdbx_seq_one_letter_code
_entity_poly.pdbx_strand_id
1 'polypeptide(L)'
;MKKIFLILIINIIMTNFSYSQEQNEIKKTDSEWKNDLDNLSYRVLRNSYTERPFTGEYNMHFENGAYNCKGCNQLLFSSTNKYESNCGWPSFDQAIPNSIVYIKDLSQNMNRIEVKCSKCDGHLGHVFNDGPKETTGKRYCINSAALTFDKK
;
A
#
# COMPACT_ATOMS: atom_id res chain seq x y z
N MET A 1 62.32 -6.86 23.93
CA MET A 1 60.99 -6.31 24.28
C MET A 1 60.14 -6.22 23.01
N LYS A 2 59.40 -7.28 22.66
CA LYS A 2 58.46 -7.28 21.53
C LYS A 2 57.14 -7.88 22.02
N LYS A 3 56.07 -7.19 21.66
CA LYS A 3 54.76 -7.17 22.29
C LYS A 3 54.01 -8.50 22.07
N ILE A 4 53.40 -8.99 23.14
CA ILE A 4 52.41 -10.08 23.15
C ILE A 4 51.16 -9.57 22.42
N PHE A 5 50.79 -10.20 21.31
CA PHE A 5 49.49 -10.01 20.68
C PHE A 5 48.54 -11.06 21.26
N LEU A 6 47.80 -10.67 22.30
CA LEU A 6 46.71 -11.47 22.85
C LEU A 6 45.50 -11.30 21.93
N ILE A 7 45.34 -12.18 20.95
CA ILE A 7 44.11 -12.25 20.16
C ILE A 7 43.07 -12.96 21.03
N LEU A 8 42.28 -12.17 21.76
CA LEU A 8 41.02 -12.64 22.34
C LEU A 8 40.08 -12.95 21.17
N ILE A 9 39.97 -14.23 20.80
CA ILE A 9 38.92 -14.71 19.92
C ILE A 9 37.61 -14.64 20.73
N ILE A 10 36.94 -13.50 20.66
CA ILE A 10 35.55 -13.37 21.07
C ILE A 10 34.75 -14.14 20.02
N ASN A 11 34.42 -15.40 20.34
CA ASN A 11 33.38 -16.15 19.63
C ASN A 11 32.04 -15.45 19.90
N ILE A 12 31.76 -14.38 19.16
CA ILE A 12 30.40 -13.89 18.99
C ILE A 12 29.72 -14.95 18.14
N ILE A 13 29.08 -15.90 18.81
CA ILE A 13 28.03 -16.73 18.23
C ILE A 13 27.00 -15.72 17.72
N MET A 14 27.10 -15.38 16.43
CA MET A 14 26.09 -14.66 15.69
C MET A 14 24.87 -15.56 15.67
N THR A 15 24.07 -15.47 16.73
CA THR A 15 22.73 -16.02 16.76
C THR A 15 21.99 -15.43 15.58
N ASN A 16 21.69 -16.27 14.60
CA ASN A 16 20.75 -15.97 13.53
C ASN A 16 19.39 -15.66 14.17
N PHE A 17 19.19 -14.42 14.54
CA PHE A 17 17.87 -13.93 14.91
C PHE A 17 17.14 -13.69 13.60
N SER A 18 16.59 -14.77 13.05
CA SER A 18 15.59 -14.70 11.99
C SER A 18 14.37 -14.03 12.59
N TYR A 19 14.32 -12.69 12.52
CA TYR A 19 13.16 -11.92 12.90
C TYR A 19 12.10 -12.15 11.81
N SER A 20 11.34 -13.25 11.91
CA SER A 20 10.11 -13.38 11.16
C SER A 20 9.19 -12.27 11.63
N GLN A 21 9.05 -11.22 10.83
CA GLN A 21 8.01 -10.20 11.02
C GLN A 21 6.67 -10.89 10.78
N GLU A 22 6.09 -11.49 11.82
CA GLU A 22 4.65 -11.76 11.88
C GLU A 22 3.94 -10.39 11.82
N GLN A 23 3.68 -9.91 10.60
CA GLN A 23 2.72 -8.84 10.38
C GLN A 23 1.37 -9.39 10.85
N ASN A 24 0.92 -8.98 12.03
CA ASN A 24 -0.37 -9.36 12.59
C ASN A 24 -1.48 -9.09 11.57
N GLU A 25 -1.93 -10.14 10.89
CA GLU A 25 -3.05 -10.09 9.95
C GLU A 25 -4.30 -9.57 10.66
N ILE A 26 -5.02 -8.65 10.02
CA ILE A 26 -6.26 -8.11 10.58
C ILE A 26 -7.38 -9.16 10.46
N LYS A 27 -7.72 -9.79 11.58
CA LYS A 27 -8.86 -10.70 11.69
C LYS A 27 -10.08 -9.96 12.19
N LYS A 28 -11.01 -9.69 11.27
CA LYS A 28 -12.32 -9.06 11.54
C LYS A 28 -13.41 -9.78 10.76
N THR A 29 -14.57 -9.92 11.37
CA THR A 29 -15.79 -10.41 10.74
C THR A 29 -16.34 -9.40 9.74
N ASP A 30 -17.21 -9.86 8.85
CA ASP A 30 -17.90 -8.99 7.89
C ASP A 30 -18.74 -7.89 8.57
N SER A 31 -19.37 -8.24 9.70
CA SER A 31 -20.17 -7.28 10.47
C SER A 31 -19.30 -6.19 11.10
N GLU A 32 -18.13 -6.53 11.63
CA GLU A 32 -17.18 -5.54 12.16
C GLU A 32 -16.61 -4.66 11.06
N TRP A 33 -16.42 -5.18 9.85
CA TRP A 33 -16.03 -4.37 8.70
C TRP A 33 -17.13 -3.39 8.27
N LYS A 34 -18.38 -3.84 8.22
CA LYS A 34 -19.54 -2.99 7.89
C LYS A 34 -19.80 -1.90 8.93
N ASN A 35 -19.49 -2.16 10.19
CA ASN A 35 -19.65 -1.18 11.27
C ASN A 35 -18.54 -0.12 11.26
N ASP A 36 -17.30 -0.52 10.96
CA ASP A 36 -16.15 0.41 11.02
C ASP A 36 -15.94 1.23 9.74
N LEU A 37 -16.50 0.79 8.61
CA LEU A 37 -16.34 1.43 7.32
C LEU A 37 -17.67 2.02 6.83
N ASP A 38 -17.62 3.19 6.19
CA ASP A 38 -18.76 3.64 5.40
C ASP A 38 -19.04 2.69 4.23
N ASN A 39 -20.26 2.73 3.71
CA ASN A 39 -20.74 1.79 2.69
C ASN A 39 -19.83 1.73 1.45
N LEU A 40 -19.38 2.89 0.94
CA LEU A 40 -18.53 2.91 -0.24
C LEU A 40 -17.17 2.28 0.05
N SER A 41 -16.52 2.67 1.15
CA SER A 41 -15.23 2.12 1.57
C SER A 41 -15.31 0.62 1.83
N TYR A 42 -16.38 0.14 2.46
CA TYR A 42 -16.63 -1.29 2.65
C TYR A 42 -16.76 -2.02 1.31
N ARG A 43 -17.55 -1.49 0.37
CA ARG A 43 -17.69 -2.08 -0.97
C ARG A 43 -16.37 -2.12 -1.73
N VAL A 44 -15.58 -1.05 -1.68
CA VAL A 44 -14.27 -0.98 -2.33
C VAL A 44 -13.33 -1.98 -1.69
N LEU A 45 -13.05 -1.85 -0.39
CA LEU A 45 -12.03 -2.64 0.30
C LEU A 45 -12.38 -4.13 0.39
N ARG A 46 -13.66 -4.49 0.59
CA ARG A 46 -14.05 -5.88 0.88
C ARG A 46 -14.69 -6.61 -0.30
N ASN A 47 -15.36 -5.88 -1.20
CA ASN A 47 -16.07 -6.45 -2.34
C ASN A 47 -15.43 -6.10 -3.69
N SER A 48 -14.20 -5.58 -3.70
CA SER A 48 -13.45 -5.20 -4.91
C SER A 48 -14.23 -4.28 -5.85
N TYR A 49 -15.07 -3.42 -5.27
CA TYR A 49 -15.80 -2.41 -6.03
C TYR A 49 -14.84 -1.30 -6.48
N THR A 50 -15.18 -0.65 -7.59
CA THR A 50 -14.47 0.54 -8.08
C THR A 50 -15.40 1.74 -7.98
N GLU A 51 -14.97 2.80 -7.29
CA GLU A 51 -15.72 4.06 -7.22
C GLU A 51 -15.81 4.71 -8.61
N ARG A 52 -16.78 5.60 -8.82
CA ARG A 52 -16.93 6.28 -10.11
C ARG A 52 -15.72 7.18 -10.37
N PRO A 53 -15.25 7.30 -11.63
CA PRO A 53 -14.14 8.18 -11.95
C PRO A 53 -14.50 9.63 -11.62
N PHE A 54 -13.50 10.39 -11.18
CA PHE A 54 -13.58 11.81 -10.83
C PHE A 54 -14.43 12.17 -9.61
N THR A 55 -14.99 11.18 -8.89
CA THR A 55 -15.85 11.44 -7.71
C THR A 55 -15.13 11.34 -6.37
N GLY A 56 -13.96 10.70 -6.32
CA GLY A 56 -13.21 10.46 -5.09
C GLY A 56 -12.58 11.73 -4.51
N GLU A 57 -12.67 11.89 -3.19
CA GLU A 57 -12.10 13.00 -2.40
C GLU A 57 -10.62 13.27 -2.74
N TYR A 58 -9.83 12.21 -2.88
CA TYR A 58 -8.39 12.28 -3.07
C TYR A 58 -7.94 12.26 -4.53
N ASN A 59 -8.87 12.31 -5.50
CA ASN A 59 -8.51 12.31 -6.92
C ASN A 59 -7.61 13.51 -7.26
N MET A 60 -8.12 14.72 -7.03
CA MET A 60 -7.40 15.99 -7.27
C MET A 60 -6.83 16.62 -5.99
N HIS A 61 -6.52 15.78 -5.01
CA HIS A 61 -5.93 16.22 -3.74
C HIS A 61 -4.39 16.15 -3.82
N PHE A 62 -3.68 17.23 -3.49
CA PHE A 62 -2.22 17.33 -3.61
C PHE A 62 -1.56 17.95 -2.38
N GLU A 63 -2.21 17.91 -1.21
CA GLU A 63 -1.59 18.37 0.03
C GLU A 63 -0.42 17.46 0.46
N ASN A 64 0.53 18.05 1.18
CA ASN A 64 1.68 17.33 1.74
C ASN A 64 1.23 16.43 2.90
N GLY A 65 1.50 15.13 2.79
CA GLY A 65 1.06 14.17 3.79
C GLY A 65 1.24 12.72 3.39
N ALA A 66 0.46 11.87 4.03
CA ALA A 66 0.48 10.42 3.90
C ALA A 66 -0.92 9.89 3.55
N TYR A 67 -0.98 8.90 2.65
CA TYR A 67 -2.21 8.19 2.33
C TYR A 67 -2.16 6.81 2.94
N ASN A 68 -3.09 6.54 3.85
CA ASN A 68 -3.15 5.29 4.60
C ASN A 68 -4.32 4.44 4.12
N CYS A 69 -4.24 3.12 4.34
CA CYS A 69 -5.35 2.20 4.11
C CYS A 69 -6.51 2.54 5.05
N LYS A 70 -7.68 2.88 4.51
CA LYS A 70 -8.86 3.20 5.31
C LYS A 70 -9.36 2.03 6.17
N GLY A 71 -9.01 0.80 5.80
CA GLY A 71 -9.38 -0.41 6.55
C GLY A 71 -8.52 -0.66 7.80
N CYS A 72 -7.23 -0.34 7.79
CA CYS A 72 -6.32 -0.72 8.88
C CYS A 72 -5.25 0.31 9.24
N ASN A 73 -5.37 1.52 8.67
CA ASN A 73 -4.46 2.65 8.84
C ASN A 73 -2.99 2.36 8.49
N GLN A 74 -2.72 1.36 7.66
CA GLN A 74 -1.36 1.10 7.18
C GLN A 74 -0.96 2.19 6.19
N LEU A 75 0.24 2.76 6.34
CA LEU A 75 0.78 3.70 5.36
C LEU A 75 0.98 3.02 4.00
N LEU A 76 0.32 3.55 2.96
CA LEU A 76 0.36 2.99 1.61
C LEU A 76 1.17 3.84 0.65
N PHE A 77 0.97 5.17 0.67
CA PHE A 77 1.60 6.10 -0.27
C PHE A 77 2.01 7.41 0.39
N SER A 78 3.08 8.03 -0.13
CA SER A 78 3.49 9.39 0.23
C SER A 78 2.92 10.39 -0.78
N SER A 79 2.56 11.60 -0.34
CA SER A 79 2.14 12.67 -1.26
C SER A 79 3.21 13.04 -2.28
N THR A 80 4.49 12.83 -1.96
CA THR A 80 5.63 13.05 -2.88
C THR A 80 5.60 12.17 -4.12
N ASN A 81 4.87 11.05 -4.06
CA ASN A 81 4.72 10.09 -5.15
C ASN A 81 3.39 10.26 -5.89
N LYS A 82 2.53 11.18 -5.44
CA LYS A 82 1.24 11.44 -6.08
C LYS A 82 1.45 12.36 -7.28
N TYR A 83 0.74 12.09 -8.37
CA TYR A 83 0.76 12.92 -9.57
C TYR A 83 -0.61 12.94 -10.26
N GLU A 84 -0.80 13.90 -11.15
CA GLU A 84 -2.01 14.01 -11.96
C GLU A 84 -1.89 13.14 -13.21
N SER A 85 -2.65 12.04 -13.26
CA SER A 85 -2.70 11.14 -14.42
C SER A 85 -3.91 11.37 -15.33
N ASN A 86 -4.88 12.16 -14.87
CA ASN A 86 -6.20 12.31 -15.49
C ASN A 86 -6.99 11.00 -15.69
N CYS A 87 -6.63 9.92 -14.99
CA CYS A 87 -7.34 8.63 -15.10
C CYS A 87 -8.70 8.61 -14.38
N GLY A 88 -8.98 9.58 -13.51
CA GLY A 88 -10.21 9.66 -12.72
C GLY A 88 -10.10 9.14 -11.28
N TRP A 89 -8.92 8.65 -10.87
CA TRP A 89 -8.66 8.20 -9.50
C TRP A 89 -7.29 8.69 -9.00
N PRO A 90 -7.08 8.77 -7.68
CA PRO A 90 -5.76 8.99 -7.10
C PRO A 90 -4.68 8.15 -7.78
N SER A 91 -3.60 8.80 -8.21
CA SER A 91 -2.50 8.16 -8.93
C SER A 91 -1.17 8.41 -8.24
N PHE A 92 -0.45 7.33 -7.97
CA PHE A 92 0.88 7.36 -7.38
C PHE A 92 1.86 6.62 -8.26
N ASP A 93 3.13 7.03 -8.28
CA ASP A 93 4.17 6.35 -9.05
C ASP A 93 4.91 5.27 -8.23
N GLN A 94 4.78 5.31 -6.91
CA GLN A 94 5.44 4.39 -6.00
C GLN A 94 4.61 4.15 -4.73
N ALA A 95 4.51 2.88 -4.33
CA ALA A 95 3.97 2.49 -3.03
C ALA A 95 5.06 2.40 -1.96
N ILE A 96 4.67 2.50 -0.68
CA ILE A 96 5.57 2.18 0.43
C ILE A 96 6.03 0.71 0.33
N PRO A 97 7.33 0.40 0.53
CA PRO A 97 7.83 -0.96 0.49
C PRO A 97 7.05 -1.90 1.41
N ASN A 98 6.69 -3.09 0.89
CA ASN A 98 5.93 -4.13 1.60
C ASN A 98 4.51 -3.72 2.06
N SER A 99 3.96 -2.58 1.61
CA SER A 99 2.61 -2.14 2.02
C SER A 99 1.46 -2.70 1.17
N ILE A 100 1.80 -3.29 0.02
CA ILE A 100 0.85 -3.76 -0.98
C ILE A 100 1.21 -5.17 -1.47
N VAL A 101 0.18 -5.97 -1.75
CA VAL A 101 0.27 -7.24 -2.48
C VAL A 101 -0.29 -7.10 -3.89
N TYR A 102 0.30 -7.83 -4.84
CA TYR A 102 -0.07 -7.81 -6.25
C TYR A 102 -0.82 -9.10 -6.61
N ILE A 103 -2.01 -8.96 -7.19
CA ILE A 103 -2.86 -10.09 -7.58
C ILE A 103 -3.20 -9.97 -9.06
N LYS A 104 -3.05 -11.06 -9.80
CA LYS A 104 -3.44 -11.09 -11.20
C LYS A 104 -4.97 -11.03 -11.31
N ASP A 105 -5.48 -10.06 -12.06
CA ASP A 105 -6.91 -9.84 -12.28
C ASP A 105 -7.24 -10.04 -13.77
N LEU A 106 -8.08 -11.05 -14.03
CA LEU A 106 -8.56 -11.44 -15.37
C LEU A 106 -10.04 -11.09 -15.60
N SER A 107 -10.66 -10.35 -14.68
CA SER A 107 -12.04 -9.92 -14.80
C SER A 107 -12.25 -8.99 -16.00
N GLN A 108 -13.49 -8.92 -16.50
CA GLN A 108 -13.87 -8.03 -17.61
C GLN A 108 -13.04 -8.22 -18.90
N ASN A 109 -12.51 -9.43 -19.13
CA ASN A 109 -11.63 -9.76 -20.26
C ASN A 109 -10.37 -8.88 -20.37
N MET A 110 -9.92 -8.30 -19.25
CA MET A 110 -8.68 -7.51 -19.20
C MET A 110 -7.59 -8.28 -18.45
N ASN A 111 -6.32 -8.01 -18.76
CA ASN A 111 -5.19 -8.51 -17.98
C ASN A 111 -4.61 -7.35 -17.15
N ARG A 112 -4.99 -7.28 -15.88
CA ARG A 112 -4.59 -6.22 -14.95
C ARG A 112 -3.90 -6.81 -13.74
N ILE A 113 -3.20 -5.97 -12.99
CA ILE A 113 -2.63 -6.33 -11.69
C ILE A 113 -3.39 -5.54 -10.63
N GLU A 114 -4.23 -6.22 -9.88
CA GLU A 114 -4.88 -5.69 -8.68
C GLU A 114 -3.83 -5.43 -7.61
N VAL A 115 -4.02 -4.36 -6.85
CA VAL A 115 -3.25 -4.04 -5.65
C VAL A 115 -4.16 -4.07 -4.43
N LYS A 116 -3.74 -4.82 -3.40
CA LYS A 116 -4.41 -4.87 -2.09
C LYS A 116 -3.47 -4.46 -0.97
N CYS A 117 -4.03 -3.96 0.13
CA CYS A 117 -3.30 -3.69 1.35
C CYS A 117 -2.69 -4.98 1.91
N SER A 118 -1.38 -5.00 2.20
CA SER A 118 -0.69 -6.22 2.65
C SER A 118 -1.06 -6.68 4.06
N LYS A 119 -1.65 -5.81 4.90
CA LYS A 119 -2.01 -6.14 6.29
C LYS A 119 -3.45 -6.59 6.50
N CYS A 120 -4.38 -6.14 5.66
CA CYS A 120 -5.82 -6.42 5.85
C CYS A 120 -6.51 -6.99 4.60
N ASP A 121 -5.76 -7.24 3.52
CA ASP A 121 -6.26 -7.73 2.23
C ASP A 121 -7.35 -6.85 1.60
N GLY A 122 -7.43 -5.58 2.01
CA GLY A 122 -8.38 -4.62 1.44
C GLY A 122 -8.02 -4.29 0.00
N HIS A 123 -8.96 -4.44 -0.92
CA HIS A 123 -8.80 -4.00 -2.31
C HIS A 123 -8.57 -2.48 -2.38
N LEU A 124 -7.51 -2.07 -3.08
CA LEU A 124 -7.15 -0.66 -3.23
C LEU A 124 -7.44 -0.17 -4.66
N GLY A 125 -7.06 -0.96 -5.67
CA GLY A 125 -7.20 -0.60 -7.08
C GLY A 125 -6.30 -1.46 -7.96
N HIS A 126 -5.64 -0.83 -8.94
CA HIS A 126 -4.75 -1.54 -9.88
C HIS A 126 -3.45 -0.79 -10.13
N VAL A 127 -2.42 -1.51 -10.58
CA VAL A 127 -1.14 -0.94 -11.04
C VAL A 127 -0.94 -1.18 -12.54
N PHE A 128 -0.40 -0.16 -13.21
CA PHE A 128 -0.12 -0.15 -14.65
C PHE A 128 1.34 0.28 -14.93
N ASN A 129 1.83 0.02 -16.13
CA ASN A 129 3.18 0.38 -16.60
C ASN A 129 3.20 1.63 -17.49
N ASP A 130 2.23 2.53 -17.30
CA ASP A 130 2.02 3.75 -18.09
C ASP A 130 2.16 5.02 -17.22
N GLY A 131 2.94 4.92 -16.13
CA GLY A 131 3.26 6.06 -15.29
C GLY A 131 4.40 6.93 -15.84
N PRO A 132 4.82 7.95 -15.07
CA PRO A 132 5.91 8.85 -15.43
C PRO A 132 7.22 8.08 -15.62
N LYS A 133 7.86 8.22 -16.78
CA LYS A 133 9.07 7.45 -17.15
C LYS A 133 10.32 7.95 -16.45
N GLU A 134 10.30 9.21 -16.04
CA GLU A 134 11.36 9.89 -15.30
C GLU A 134 11.50 9.41 -13.85
N THR A 135 10.49 8.71 -13.32
CA THR A 135 10.54 8.08 -11.98
C THR A 135 10.55 6.56 -12.08
N THR A 136 9.39 5.91 -11.96
CA THR A 136 9.27 4.44 -11.87
C THR A 136 8.65 3.81 -13.12
N GLY A 137 7.99 4.61 -13.97
CA GLY A 137 7.14 4.14 -15.06
C GLY A 137 5.86 3.43 -14.60
N LYS A 138 5.56 3.41 -13.29
CA LYS A 138 4.39 2.75 -12.73
C LYS A 138 3.29 3.76 -12.43
N ARG A 139 2.04 3.32 -12.56
CA ARG A 139 0.85 4.06 -12.11
C ARG A 139 0.02 3.19 -11.20
N TYR A 140 0.05 3.48 -9.91
CA TYR A 140 -0.87 2.94 -8.92
C TYR A 140 -2.15 3.76 -8.96
N CYS A 141 -3.19 3.22 -9.59
CA CYS A 141 -4.51 3.82 -9.75
C CYS A 141 -5.43 3.32 -8.64
N ILE A 142 -5.65 4.15 -7.63
CA ILE A 142 -6.20 3.72 -6.34
C ILE A 142 -7.54 4.40 -6.08
N ASN A 143 -8.54 3.65 -5.63
CA ASN A 143 -9.81 4.22 -5.19
C ASN A 143 -9.58 5.18 -4.02
N SER A 144 -10.13 6.38 -4.09
CA SER A 144 -10.11 7.34 -2.97
C SER A 144 -10.80 6.77 -1.74
N ALA A 145 -11.91 6.04 -1.91
CA ALA A 145 -12.61 5.40 -0.80
C ALA A 145 -11.81 4.27 -0.12
N ALA A 146 -10.68 3.83 -0.69
CA ALA A 146 -9.76 2.91 -0.02
C ALA A 146 -8.75 3.63 0.89
N LEU A 147 -8.69 4.96 0.86
CA LEU A 147 -7.66 5.77 1.49
C LEU A 147 -8.22 6.67 2.60
N THR A 148 -7.36 6.99 3.56
CA THR A 148 -7.45 8.16 4.43
C THR A 148 -6.20 9.02 4.24
N PHE A 149 -6.26 10.29 4.64
CA PHE A 149 -5.13 11.20 4.51
C PHE A 149 -4.71 11.81 5.86
N ASP A 150 -3.42 11.69 6.17
CA ASP A 150 -2.79 12.34 7.32
C ASP A 150 -1.91 13.50 6.83
N LYS A 151 -2.31 14.72 7.18
CA LYS A 151 -1.56 15.94 6.83
C LYS A 151 -0.24 16.01 7.61
N LYS A 152 0.82 16.45 6.92
CA LYS A 152 2.13 16.75 7.53
C LYS A 152 2.24 18.19 8.01
#